data_AF-A0A516WBA8-F1
#
_entry.id   AF-A0A516WBA8-F1
#
_cell.length_a   1.000
_cell.length_b   1.000
_cell.length_c   1.000
_cell.angle_alpha   90.00
_cell.angle_beta   90.00
_cell.angle_gamma   90.00
#
_symmetry.space_group_name_H-M   'P 1'
#
loop_
_entity.id
_entity.type
_entity.pdbx_description
1 polymer ?
#
loop_
_entity_poly.entity_id
_entity_poly.type
_entity_poly.pdbx_seq_one_letter_code
_entity_poly.pdbx_strand_id
1 'polypeptide(L)' 'MADMGSHETELTKTISAAERNRRVAAVNYARASVGLEGFSLSAADEENAQRFIDGDIDLEKFVQPRSALASPKA' A
#
# COMPACT_ATOMS: atom_id res chain seq x y z
N MET A 1 -3.95 -30.15 -7.95
CA MET A 1 -2.67 -30.08 -7.21
C MET A 1 -1.85 -29.00 -7.90
N ALA A 2 -1.52 -27.84 -7.34
CA ALA A 2 -1.15 -27.55 -5.96
C ALA A 2 -1.93 -26.37 -5.35
N ASP A 3 -2.28 -26.57 -4.09
CA ASP A 3 -2.67 -25.60 -3.08
C ASP A 3 -1.50 -24.64 -2.84
N MET A 4 -1.68 -23.34 -3.13
CA MET A 4 -0.70 -22.30 -2.79
C MET A 4 -0.99 -21.84 -1.37
N GLY A 5 -0.56 -22.68 -0.43
CA GLY A 5 -0.72 -22.48 1.00
C GLY A 5 -0.09 -21.17 1.49
N SER A 6 -0.94 -20.24 1.92
CA SER A 6 -1.22 -19.98 3.33
C SER A 6 -0.08 -20.04 4.35
N HIS A 7 1.21 -19.78 4.04
CA HIS A 7 2.26 -19.71 5.07
C HIS A 7 3.40 -18.74 4.70
N GLU A 8 3.15 -17.43 4.71
CA GLU A 8 4.21 -16.42 4.90
C GLU A 8 4.00 -15.69 6.23
N THR A 9 3.88 -16.47 7.31
CA THR A 9 3.99 -15.97 8.68
C THR A 9 5.46 -15.69 9.01
N GLU A 10 5.76 -14.40 9.13
CA GLU A 10 6.71 -13.82 10.09
C GLU A 10 8.16 -14.32 10.08
N LEU A 11 8.91 -14.09 9.00
CA LEU A 11 10.37 -13.93 9.11
C LEU A 11 10.81 -12.86 8.10
N THR A 12 11.00 -11.62 8.59
CA THR A 12 11.44 -10.43 7.84
C THR A 12 10.62 -10.16 6.57
N LYS A 13 9.51 -9.41 6.68
CA LYS A 13 8.58 -9.07 5.57
C LYS A 13 9.23 -8.19 4.49
N THR A 14 10.23 -8.72 3.81
CA THR A 14 10.75 -8.14 2.58
C THR A 14 9.88 -8.69 1.45
N ILE A 15 9.05 -7.84 0.86
CA ILE A 15 8.25 -8.24 -0.30
C ILE A 15 9.17 -8.58 -1.49
N SER A 16 8.72 -9.47 -2.38
CA SER A 16 9.49 -9.79 -3.59
C SER A 16 9.62 -8.58 -4.52
N ALA A 17 10.67 -8.55 -5.35
CA ALA A 17 10.85 -7.51 -6.35
C ALA A 17 9.67 -7.43 -7.35
N ALA A 18 9.09 -8.58 -7.70
CA ALA A 18 7.90 -8.64 -8.55
C ALA A 18 6.69 -7.99 -7.89
N GLU A 19 6.50 -8.23 -6.58
CA GLU A 19 5.44 -7.59 -5.81
C GLU A 19 5.67 -6.09 -5.65
N ARG A 20 6.90 -5.67 -5.33
CA ARG A 20 7.27 -4.25 -5.29
C ARG A 20 6.94 -3.54 -6.61
N ASN A 21 7.31 -4.15 -7.75
CA ASN A 21 7.01 -3.59 -9.06
C ASN A 21 5.50 -3.48 -9.33
N ARG A 22 4.71 -4.47 -8.91
CA ARG A 22 3.24 -4.38 -8.99
C ARG A 22 2.69 -3.22 -8.17
N ARG A 23 3.18 -3.04 -6.94
CA ARG A 23 2.77 -1.92 -6.06
C ARG A 23 3.16 -0.57 -6.64
N VAL A 24 4.37 -0.43 -7.18
CA VAL A 24 4.82 0.79 -7.87
C VAL A 24 3.90 1.13 -9.05
N ALA A 25 3.56 0.14 -9.88
CA ALA A 25 2.68 0.36 -11.02
C ALA A 25 1.27 0.81 -10.59
N ALA A 26 0.71 0.17 -9.56
CA ALA A 26 -0.60 0.54 -9.02
C ALA A 26 -0.62 1.95 -8.41
N VAL A 27 0.39 2.31 -7.62
CA VAL A 27 0.51 3.65 -7.02
C VAL A 27 0.70 4.71 -8.10
N ASN A 28 1.54 4.47 -9.11
CA ASN A 28 1.73 5.41 -10.22
C ASN A 28 0.45 5.61 -11.04
N TYR A 29 -0.31 4.55 -11.27
CA TYR A 29 -1.62 4.65 -11.91
C TYR A 29 -2.55 5.55 -11.09
N ALA A 30 -2.67 5.31 -9.78
CA ALA A 30 -3.51 6.12 -8.89
C ALA A 30 -3.07 7.61 -8.87
N ARG A 31 -1.76 7.88 -8.78
CA ARG A 31 -1.18 9.24 -8.88
C ARG A 31 -1.59 9.92 -10.18
N ALA A 32 -1.45 9.22 -11.31
CA ALA A 32 -1.81 9.74 -12.62
C ALA A 32 -3.31 10.03 -12.72
N SER A 33 -4.17 9.11 -12.23
CA SER A 33 -5.62 9.33 -12.20
C SER A 33 -5.99 10.57 -11.40
N VAL A 34 -5.42 10.76 -10.21
CA VAL A 34 -5.65 11.96 -9.38
C VAL A 34 -5.17 13.23 -10.09
N GLY A 35 -4.01 13.18 -10.74
CA GLY A 35 -3.45 14.30 -11.49
C GLY A 35 -4.27 14.69 -12.72
N LEU A 36 -4.89 13.73 -13.41
CA LEU A 36 -5.79 14.00 -14.55
C LEU A 36 -7.04 14.79 -14.12
N GLU A 37 -7.50 14.61 -12.89
CA GLU A 37 -8.60 15.35 -12.29
C GLU A 37 -8.17 16.73 -11.72
N GLY A 38 -6.90 17.11 -11.88
CA GLY A 38 -6.35 18.39 -11.42
C GLY A 38 -6.02 18.44 -9.92
N PHE A 39 -6.00 17.29 -9.24
CA PHE A 39 -5.62 17.19 -7.83
C PHE A 39 -4.16 16.82 -7.65
N SER A 40 -3.64 17.07 -6.45
CA SER A 40 -2.32 16.61 -6.02
C SER A 40 -2.46 15.85 -4.70
N LEU A 41 -1.68 14.79 -4.54
CA LEU A 41 -1.64 14.04 -3.29
C LEU A 41 -0.94 14.86 -2.20
N SER A 42 -1.36 14.65 -0.95
CA SER A 42 -0.66 15.23 0.19
C SER A 42 0.63 14.47 0.47
N ALA A 43 1.60 15.10 1.14
CA ALA A 43 2.84 14.44 1.54
C ALA A 43 2.60 13.20 2.41
N ALA A 44 1.55 13.21 3.24
CA ALA A 44 1.21 12.07 4.08
C ALA A 44 0.66 10.89 3.27
N ASP A 45 -0.08 11.15 2.19
CA ASP A 45 -0.57 10.09 1.30
C ASP A 45 0.57 9.49 0.47
N GLU A 46 1.53 10.32 0.05
CA GLU A 46 2.74 9.88 -0.63
C GLU A 46 3.63 9.00 0.27
N GLU A 47 3.79 9.38 1.54
CA GLU A 47 4.52 8.56 2.53
C GLU A 47 3.83 7.22 2.76
N ASN A 48 2.50 7.20 2.91
CA ASN A 48 1.73 5.98 3.08
C ASN A 48 1.85 5.04 1.86
N ALA A 49 1.84 5.61 0.65
CA ALA A 49 2.06 4.86 -0.58
C ALA A 49 3.48 4.27 -0.67
N GLN A 50 4.50 5.01 -0.22
CA GLN A 50 5.87 4.51 -0.19
C GLN A 50 6.02 3.33 0.78
N ARG A 51 5.44 3.42 1.98
CA ARG A 51 5.42 2.32 2.96
C ARG A 51 4.73 1.07 2.41
N PHE A 52 3.66 1.24 1.64
CA PHE A 52 3.02 0.12 0.94
C PHE A 52 3.94 -0.46 -0.14
N ILE A 53 4.57 0.38 -0.95
CA ILE A 53 5.52 -0.05 -1.99
C ILE A 53 6.69 -0.84 -1.40
N ASP A 54 7.25 -0.41 -0.27
CA ASP A 54 8.42 -1.05 0.33
C ASP A 54 8.07 -2.28 1.17
N GLY A 55 6.78 -2.50 1.45
CA GLY A 55 6.30 -3.67 2.19
C GLY A 55 6.18 -3.45 3.70
N ASP A 56 6.41 -2.22 4.18
CA ASP A 56 6.27 -1.85 5.59
C ASP A 56 4.82 -1.99 6.09
N ILE A 57 3.86 -1.81 5.19
CA ILE A 57 2.43 -2.02 5.44
C ILE A 57 1.81 -2.90 4.36
N ASP A 58 0.81 -3.68 4.76
CA ASP A 58 -0.02 -4.47 3.87
C ASP A 58 -1.16 -3.64 3.24
N LEU A 59 -1.90 -4.25 2.32
CA LEU A 59 -2.98 -3.60 1.58
C LEU A 59 -4.10 -3.15 2.52
N GLU A 60 -4.43 -3.92 3.56
CA GLU A 60 -5.51 -3.56 4.49
C GLU A 60 -5.20 -2.22 5.15
N LYS A 61 -3.96 -2.02 5.61
CA LYS A 61 -3.52 -0.73 6.17
C LYS A 61 -3.40 0.37 5.15
N PHE A 62 -2.95 0.06 3.95
CA PHE A 62 -2.81 1.06 2.89
C PHE A 62 -4.15 1.72 2.51
N VAL A 63 -5.25 0.95 2.45
CA VAL A 63 -6.57 1.46 2.01
C VAL A 63 -7.45 1.99 3.14
N GLN A 64 -6.97 2.03 4.39
CA GLN A 64 -7.78 2.55 5.49
C GLN A 64 -8.03 4.06 5.31
N PRO A 65 -9.28 4.51 5.48
CA PRO A 65 -9.58 5.93 5.50
C PRO A 65 -8.77 6.64 6.58
N ARG A 66 -8.21 7.82 6.28
CA ARG A 66 -7.46 8.61 7.28
C ARG A 66 -8.32 8.97 8.51
N SER A 67 -9.65 9.06 8.38
CA SER A 67 -10.56 9.27 9.51
C SER A 67 -10.56 8.11 10.50
N ALA A 68 -10.34 6.88 10.02
CA ALA A 68 -10.22 5.69 10.87
C ALA A 68 -8.90 5.64 11.64
N LEU A 69 -7.87 6.38 11.21
CA LEU A 69 -6.57 6.47 11.89
C LEU A 69 -6.56 7.54 13.00
N ALA A 70 -7.48 8.50 12.96
CA ALA A 70 -7.57 9.62 13.91
C ALA A 70 -8.54 9.36 15.09
N SER A 71 -9.29 8.26 15.07
CA SER A 71 -10.24 7.94 16.14
C SER A 71 -9.58 6.99 17.13
N PRO A 72 -9.25 7.42 18.37
CA PRO A 72 -8.92 6.48 19.42
C PRO A 72 -10.16 5.60 19.63
N LYS A 73 -9.97 4.28 19.58
CA LYS A 73 -10.99 3.32 19.99
C LYS A 73 -11.36 3.68 21.44
N ALA A 74 -12.62 4.07 21.66
CA ALA A 74 -13.18 4.27 22.99
C ALA A 74 -13.31 2.93 23.72
#